data_AF-A0A382AHU9-F1
#
_entry.id   AF-A0A382AHU9-F1
#
_cell.length_a   1.000
_cell.length_b   1.000
_cell.length_c   1.000
_cell.angle_alpha   90.00
_cell.angle_beta   90.00
_cell.angle_gamma   90.00
#
_symmetry.space_group_name_H-M   'P 1'
#
loop_
_entity.id
_entity.type
_entity.pdbx_description
1 polymer ?
#
loop_
_entity_poly.entity_id
_entity_poly.type
_entity_poly.pdbx_seq_one_letter_code
_entity_poly.pdbx_strand_id
1 'polypeptide(L)'
;MAKIKLTHYSLVTILFMASCLNGQGLVNFLGHWTGIEELDSPSLSYDNRNISIQVMEGGERDGFYIYSSSSDFLYNETLSWAYHYFGFDKENTQIIFLRRFITPLGVLGYEEMLYDLTEWTTESFVADYTSDDGASYHQIRLDLNLLHLFEITPERVNLSQNYPNPFNPSTTIDVIMEENSQGSLIIYN
;
A
#
# COMPACT_ATOMS: atom_id res chain seq x y z
N MET A 1 -7.84 18.49 50.74
CA MET A 1 -8.52 18.51 49.42
C MET A 1 -7.61 18.84 48.22
N ALA A 2 -6.32 19.20 48.38
CA ALA A 2 -5.45 19.54 47.24
C ALA A 2 -4.77 18.33 46.54
N LYS A 3 -4.49 17.23 47.27
CA LYS A 3 -3.78 16.05 46.74
C LYS A 3 -4.57 15.23 45.68
N ILE A 4 -5.91 15.27 45.73
CA ILE A 4 -6.77 14.52 44.79
C ILE A 4 -6.83 15.21 43.41
N LYS A 5 -6.74 16.55 43.36
CA LYS A 5 -6.74 17.28 42.09
C LYS A 5 -5.43 17.09 41.31
N LEU A 6 -4.28 17.07 42.01
CA LEU A 6 -2.97 16.92 41.37
C LEU A 6 -2.80 15.54 40.70
N THR A 7 -3.35 14.48 41.32
CA THR A 7 -3.32 13.12 40.77
C THR A 7 -4.23 12.95 39.54
N HIS A 8 -5.39 13.62 39.49
CA HIS A 8 -6.24 13.63 38.30
C HIS A 8 -5.58 14.34 37.11
N TYR A 9 -4.99 15.51 37.30
CA TYR A 9 -4.29 16.20 36.21
C TYR A 9 -3.10 15.40 35.69
N SER A 10 -2.35 14.73 36.58
CA SER A 10 -1.24 13.87 36.21
C SER A 10 -1.68 12.60 35.46
N LEU A 11 -2.86 12.05 35.76
CA LEU A 11 -3.38 10.86 35.07
C LEU A 11 -3.88 11.22 33.66
N VAL A 12 -4.49 12.40 33.51
CA VAL A 12 -4.97 12.90 32.22
C VAL A 12 -3.81 13.22 31.27
N THR A 13 -2.72 13.81 31.76
CA THR A 13 -1.52 14.03 30.92
C THR A 13 -0.83 12.73 30.51
N ILE A 14 -0.83 11.70 31.36
CA ILE A 14 -0.30 10.38 31.00
C ILE A 14 -1.18 9.69 29.93
N LEU A 15 -2.51 9.77 30.05
CA LEU A 15 -3.42 9.25 29.02
C LEU A 15 -3.29 9.99 27.69
N PHE A 16 -3.08 11.31 27.71
CA PHE A 16 -2.90 12.12 26.50
C PHE A 16 -1.55 11.87 25.81
N MET A 17 -0.49 11.57 26.58
CA MET A 17 0.80 11.14 26.02
C MET A 17 0.72 9.72 25.43
N ALA A 18 -0.10 8.83 26.00
CA ALA A 18 -0.28 7.48 25.48
C ALA A 18 -1.01 7.45 24.13
N SER A 19 -1.92 8.39 23.86
CA SER A 19 -2.61 8.48 22.56
C SER A 19 -1.73 8.98 21.41
N CYS A 20 -0.53 9.51 21.70
CA CYS A 20 0.44 9.90 20.67
C CYS A 20 1.36 8.75 20.22
N LEU A 21 1.21 7.56 20.83
CA LEU A 21 1.84 6.34 20.33
C LEU A 21 1.02 5.84 19.13
N ASN A 22 1.12 6.54 18.00
CA ASN A 22 0.73 5.94 16.73
C ASN A 22 1.60 4.69 16.57
N GLY A 23 0.97 3.52 16.67
CA GLY A 23 1.63 2.24 16.53
C GLY A 23 2.02 2.05 15.08
N GLN A 24 3.15 2.63 14.69
CA GLN A 24 3.84 2.31 13.45
C GLN A 24 4.00 0.79 13.34
N GLY A 25 3.53 0.23 12.22
CA GLY A 25 3.45 -1.19 11.98
C GLY A 25 3.25 -1.52 10.50
N LEU A 26 3.23 -2.81 10.19
CA LEU A 26 3.15 -3.32 8.81
C LEU A 26 1.95 -2.75 8.02
N VAL A 27 0.81 -2.56 8.70
CA VAL A 27 -0.41 -1.98 8.12
C VAL A 27 -0.21 -0.61 7.48
N ASN A 28 0.78 0.18 7.94
CA ASN A 28 1.06 1.50 7.40
C ASN A 28 1.64 1.46 5.97
N PHE A 29 2.08 0.29 5.51
CA PHE A 29 2.60 0.11 4.15
C PHE A 29 1.52 -0.36 3.16
N LEU A 30 0.27 -0.60 3.59
CA LEU A 30 -0.81 -0.95 2.67
C LEU A 30 -1.10 0.19 1.70
N GLY A 31 -1.30 -0.17 0.43
CA GLY A 31 -1.67 0.79 -0.61
C GLY A 31 -0.71 0.79 -1.80
N HIS A 32 -0.94 1.75 -2.67
CA HIS A 32 -0.15 1.96 -3.88
C HIS A 32 0.93 3.00 -3.61
N TRP A 33 2.18 2.65 -3.81
CA TRP A 33 3.35 3.51 -3.65
C TRP A 33 4.00 3.76 -4.99
N THR A 34 4.40 5.00 -5.24
CA THR A 34 5.06 5.40 -6.49
C THR A 34 6.23 6.32 -6.19
N GLY A 35 7.28 6.26 -6.99
CA GLY A 35 8.42 7.14 -6.81
C GLY A 35 9.59 6.74 -7.71
N ILE A 36 10.80 6.83 -7.17
CA ILE A 36 12.04 6.55 -7.90
C ILE A 36 12.89 5.49 -7.21
N GLU A 37 13.61 4.72 -8.02
CA GLU A 37 14.59 3.73 -7.59
C GLU A 37 15.95 3.98 -8.26
N GLU A 38 17.00 3.59 -7.54
CA GLU A 38 18.39 3.57 -7.99
C GLU A 38 18.97 2.21 -7.66
N LEU A 39 19.65 1.59 -8.62
CA LEU A 39 20.34 0.31 -8.48
C LEU A 39 21.78 0.47 -8.94
N ASP A 40 22.72 -0.01 -8.13
CA ASP A 40 24.07 -0.31 -8.56
C ASP A 40 24.35 -1.79 -8.31
N SER A 41 24.59 -2.57 -9.37
CA SER A 41 24.93 -3.99 -9.24
C SER A 41 25.88 -4.42 -10.36
N PRO A 42 26.60 -5.55 -10.21
CA PRO A 42 27.57 -6.00 -11.22
C PRO A 42 26.96 -6.28 -12.60
N SER A 43 25.66 -6.58 -12.66
CA SER A 43 24.95 -6.95 -13.89
C SER A 43 24.06 -5.85 -14.46
N LEU A 44 23.58 -4.94 -13.62
CA LEU A 44 22.62 -3.90 -13.99
C LEU A 44 22.75 -2.72 -13.03
N SER A 45 22.95 -1.53 -13.57
CA SER A 45 22.89 -0.30 -12.79
C SER A 45 22.04 0.74 -13.51
N TYR A 46 21.24 1.46 -12.74
CA TYR A 46 20.40 2.56 -13.21
C TYR A 46 20.17 3.56 -12.08
N ASP A 47 19.87 4.79 -12.45
CA ASP A 47 19.55 5.86 -11.51
C ASP A 47 18.26 6.56 -11.97
N ASN A 48 17.49 7.05 -11.00
CA ASN A 48 16.25 7.80 -11.19
C ASN A 48 15.21 7.07 -12.09
N ARG A 49 15.10 5.74 -11.94
CA ARG A 49 14.07 4.96 -12.64
C ARG A 49 12.75 5.05 -11.87
N ASN A 50 11.64 5.20 -12.57
CA ASN A 50 10.32 5.18 -11.92
C ASN A 50 10.00 3.79 -11.38
N ILE A 51 9.48 3.74 -10.16
CA ILE A 51 9.04 2.53 -9.49
C ILE A 51 7.59 2.69 -9.00
N SER A 52 6.86 1.59 -9.05
CA SER A 52 5.53 1.43 -8.48
C SER A 52 5.52 0.16 -7.64
N ILE A 53 5.00 0.23 -6.42
CA ILE A 53 4.81 -0.92 -5.52
C ILE A 53 3.38 -0.89 -5.00
N GLN A 54 2.64 -1.97 -5.23
CA GLN A 54 1.32 -2.16 -4.63
C GLN A 54 1.45 -3.18 -3.52
N VAL A 55 1.13 -2.80 -2.28
CA VAL A 55 1.10 -3.69 -1.11
C VAL A 55 -0.35 -3.94 -0.73
N MET A 56 -0.69 -5.21 -0.52
CA MET A 56 -2.06 -5.65 -0.24
C MET A 56 -2.08 -6.72 0.82
N GLU A 57 -3.17 -6.77 1.58
CA GLU A 57 -3.45 -7.92 2.43
C GLU A 57 -3.65 -9.18 1.57
N GLY A 58 -3.15 -10.31 2.04
CA GLY A 58 -3.30 -11.60 1.38
C GLY A 58 -2.07 -12.49 1.49
N GLY A 59 -2.09 -13.58 0.72
CA GLY A 59 -1.09 -14.63 0.81
C GLY A 59 -1.38 -15.63 1.94
N GLU A 60 -0.54 -16.66 2.03
CA GLU A 60 -0.72 -17.78 2.96
C GLU A 60 0.27 -17.74 4.15
N ARG A 61 0.98 -16.62 4.33
CA ARG A 61 2.05 -16.49 5.34
C ARG A 61 1.69 -15.43 6.38
N ASP A 62 1.54 -15.87 7.63
CA ASP A 62 1.28 -14.97 8.75
C ASP A 62 2.42 -13.97 8.94
N GLY A 63 2.06 -12.73 9.27
CA GLY A 63 3.01 -11.63 9.50
C GLY A 63 3.56 -10.99 8.22
N PHE A 64 3.03 -11.33 7.05
CA PHE A 64 3.41 -10.75 5.76
C PHE A 64 2.19 -10.33 4.96
N TYR A 65 2.38 -9.29 4.16
CA TYR A 65 1.50 -8.91 3.06
C TYR A 65 2.03 -9.46 1.74
N ILE A 66 1.27 -9.29 0.67
CA ILE A 66 1.74 -9.53 -0.69
C ILE A 66 2.06 -8.21 -1.37
N TYR A 67 3.01 -8.22 -2.29
CA TYR A 67 3.31 -7.05 -3.11
C TYR A 67 3.45 -7.40 -4.59
N SER A 68 3.17 -6.41 -5.43
CA SER A 68 3.60 -6.37 -6.83
C SER A 68 4.42 -5.11 -7.06
N SER A 69 5.47 -5.21 -7.88
CA SER A 69 6.31 -4.05 -8.23
C SER A 69 6.62 -4.00 -9.71
N SER A 70 6.87 -2.78 -10.22
CA SER A 70 7.44 -2.55 -11.55
C SER A 70 8.97 -2.67 -11.59
N SER A 71 9.63 -2.86 -10.44
CA SER A 71 11.07 -3.02 -10.34
C SER A 71 11.45 -4.46 -10.64
N ASP A 72 12.26 -4.67 -11.69
CA ASP A 72 12.79 -5.99 -12.06
C ASP A 72 13.72 -6.55 -10.97
N PHE A 73 14.32 -5.67 -10.16
CA PHE A 73 15.16 -6.07 -9.04
C PHE A 73 14.34 -6.65 -7.89
N LEU A 74 13.15 -6.12 -7.62
CA LEU A 74 12.28 -6.55 -6.52
C LEU A 74 11.26 -7.61 -6.90
N TYR A 75 10.78 -7.63 -8.15
CA TYR A 75 9.62 -8.41 -8.55
C TYR A 75 9.87 -9.17 -9.85
N ASN A 76 9.45 -10.44 -9.88
CA ASN A 76 9.57 -11.28 -11.05
C ASN A 76 8.20 -11.59 -11.65
N GLU A 77 7.88 -10.92 -12.75
CA GLU A 77 6.63 -11.14 -13.50
C GLU A 77 6.63 -12.40 -14.37
N THR A 78 7.82 -12.94 -14.69
CA THR A 78 7.95 -14.06 -15.64
C THR A 78 7.72 -15.43 -15.01
N LEU A 79 7.83 -15.52 -13.68
CA LEU A 79 7.68 -16.77 -12.94
C LEU A 79 6.33 -16.80 -12.22
N SER A 80 5.34 -17.43 -12.82
CA SER A 80 3.99 -17.59 -12.25
C SER A 80 3.94 -18.39 -10.93
N TRP A 81 5.05 -19.03 -10.56
CA TRP A 81 5.24 -19.83 -9.36
C TRP A 81 6.13 -19.13 -8.31
N ALA A 82 6.42 -17.84 -8.54
CA ALA A 82 7.05 -16.97 -7.57
C ALA A 82 5.98 -16.25 -6.73
N TYR A 83 6.14 -16.30 -5.41
CA TYR A 83 5.35 -15.58 -4.43
C TYR A 83 6.17 -14.42 -3.89
N HIS A 84 5.54 -13.27 -3.74
CA HIS A 84 6.18 -12.01 -3.36
C HIS A 84 5.52 -11.49 -2.08
N TYR A 85 6.28 -11.50 -0.99
CA TYR A 85 5.80 -11.13 0.33
C TYR A 85 6.50 -9.87 0.83
N PHE A 86 5.72 -8.99 1.47
CA PHE A 86 6.17 -7.75 2.07
C PHE A 86 6.05 -7.83 3.59
N GLY A 87 7.14 -7.55 4.29
CA GLY A 87 7.20 -7.57 5.75
C GLY A 87 7.77 -6.26 6.31
N PHE A 88 7.60 -6.09 7.62
CA PHE A 88 8.14 -4.95 8.35
C PHE A 88 8.63 -5.42 9.72
N ASP A 89 9.93 -5.33 9.94
CA ASP A 89 10.56 -5.53 11.23
C ASP A 89 10.66 -4.19 11.96
N LYS A 90 9.81 -4.03 12.96
CA LYS A 90 9.75 -2.82 13.78
C LYS A 90 10.97 -2.64 14.67
N GLU A 91 11.59 -3.72 15.14
CA GLU A 91 12.71 -3.63 16.08
C GLU A 91 13.97 -3.10 15.38
N ASN A 92 14.18 -3.53 14.14
CA ASN A 92 15.31 -3.09 13.30
C ASN A 92 14.95 -1.93 12.37
N THR A 93 13.68 -1.52 12.29
CA THR A 93 13.17 -0.50 11.36
C THR A 93 13.47 -0.86 9.90
N GLN A 94 13.17 -2.11 9.54
CA GLN A 94 13.46 -2.67 8.23
C GLN A 94 12.20 -3.10 7.49
N ILE A 95 12.14 -2.85 6.19
CA ILE A 95 11.15 -3.49 5.32
C ILE A 95 11.77 -4.71 4.65
N ILE A 96 10.95 -5.74 4.44
CA ILE A 96 11.39 -7.04 3.98
C ILE A 96 10.71 -7.32 2.65
N PHE A 97 11.48 -7.46 1.58
CA PHE A 97 10.99 -8.02 0.32
C PHE A 97 11.44 -9.47 0.22
N LEU A 98 10.48 -10.39 0.36
CA LEU A 98 10.72 -11.83 0.32
C LEU A 98 10.17 -12.42 -0.97
N ARG A 99 11.04 -13.06 -1.74
CA ARG A 99 10.68 -13.86 -2.92
C ARG A 99 10.75 -15.32 -2.57
N ARG A 100 9.70 -16.08 -2.87
CA ARG A 100 9.66 -17.54 -2.69
C ARG A 100 9.31 -18.19 -4.01
N PHE A 101 10.06 -19.21 -4.40
CA PHE A 101 9.88 -19.83 -5.71
C PHE A 101 9.83 -21.36 -5.58
N ILE A 102 8.74 -21.95 -6.08
CA ILE A 102 8.53 -23.39 -6.16
C ILE A 102 8.80 -23.86 -7.59
N THR A 103 9.95 -24.49 -7.82
CA THR A 103 10.27 -25.02 -9.15
C THR A 103 9.23 -26.09 -9.57
N PRO A 104 9.00 -26.34 -10.87
CA PRO A 104 8.12 -27.42 -11.31
C PRO A 104 8.51 -28.81 -10.78
N LEU A 105 9.76 -28.99 -10.35
CA LEU A 105 10.27 -30.21 -9.71
C LEU A 105 9.98 -30.27 -8.20
N GLY A 106 9.29 -29.28 -7.64
CA GLY A 106 8.92 -29.19 -6.22
C GLY A 106 10.02 -28.67 -5.30
N VAL A 107 11.18 -28.25 -5.83
CA VAL A 107 12.24 -27.63 -5.02
C VAL A 107 11.82 -26.22 -4.64
N LEU A 108 11.89 -25.95 -3.34
CA LEU A 108 11.58 -24.65 -2.76
C LEU A 108 12.86 -23.85 -2.52
N GLY A 109 12.94 -22.65 -3.10
CA GLY A 109 13.93 -21.66 -2.73
C GLY A 109 13.27 -20.36 -2.28
N TYR A 110 14.05 -19.51 -1.63
CA TYR A 110 13.62 -18.17 -1.24
C TYR A 110 14.81 -17.21 -1.25
N GLU A 111 14.50 -15.93 -1.32
CA GLU A 111 15.44 -14.84 -1.24
C GLU A 111 14.81 -13.71 -0.46
N GLU A 112 15.52 -13.19 0.53
CA GLU A 112 15.04 -12.17 1.44
C GLU A 112 15.95 -10.95 1.32
N MET A 113 15.36 -9.81 1.00
CA MET A 113 16.05 -8.53 0.90
C MET A 113 15.58 -7.63 2.04
N LEU A 114 16.49 -7.33 2.95
CA LEU A 114 16.25 -6.47 4.11
C LEU A 114 16.67 -5.04 3.77
N TYR A 115 15.71 -4.12 3.75
CA TYR A 115 15.97 -2.72 3.50
C TYR A 115 15.89 -1.95 4.80
N ASP A 116 16.91 -1.14 5.08
CA ASP A 116 16.92 -0.19 6.18
C ASP A 116 16.06 1.03 5.79
N LEU A 117 15.06 1.37 6.61
CA LEU A 117 14.31 2.61 6.42
C LEU A 117 15.12 3.79 6.97
N THR A 118 15.59 4.64 6.06
CA THR A 118 16.35 5.85 6.42
C THR A 118 15.46 7.05 6.67
N GLU A 119 14.31 7.12 5.99
CA GLU A 119 13.26 8.12 6.22
C GLU A 119 11.90 7.45 6.19
N TRP A 120 11.00 7.78 7.13
CA TRP A 120 9.65 7.22 7.15
C TRP A 120 8.62 8.19 7.74
N THR A 121 7.56 8.42 6.97
CA THR A 121 6.35 9.13 7.37
C THR A 121 5.11 8.29 7.00
N THR A 122 3.92 8.80 7.30
CA THR A 122 2.66 8.13 6.91
C THR A 122 2.47 8.05 5.40
N GLU A 123 3.06 8.98 4.64
CA GLU A 123 2.79 9.15 3.21
C GLU A 123 4.04 8.97 2.34
N SER A 124 5.22 8.78 2.94
CA SER A 124 6.46 8.61 2.20
C SER A 124 7.49 7.81 2.98
N PHE A 125 8.38 7.12 2.27
CA PHE A 125 9.54 6.50 2.87
C PHE A 125 10.73 6.40 1.90
N VAL A 126 11.93 6.32 2.49
CA VAL A 126 13.18 6.02 1.81
C VAL A 126 13.75 4.76 2.44
N ALA A 127 14.14 3.81 1.61
CA ALA A 127 14.70 2.55 2.07
C ALA A 127 15.91 2.14 1.24
N ASP A 128 16.93 1.62 1.92
CA ASP A 128 18.22 1.25 1.37
C ASP A 128 18.50 -0.23 1.57
N TYR A 129 18.94 -0.91 0.51
CA TYR A 129 19.42 -2.29 0.54
C TYR A 129 20.87 -2.35 0.10
N THR A 130 21.65 -3.15 0.80
CA THR A 130 23.00 -3.55 0.38
C THR A 130 23.09 -5.07 0.52
N SER A 131 23.56 -5.76 -0.51
CA SER A 131 23.76 -7.21 -0.45
C SER A 131 24.81 -7.61 0.56
N ASP A 132 24.76 -8.85 1.06
CA ASP A 132 25.69 -9.36 2.08
C ASP A 132 27.17 -9.27 1.65
N ASP A 133 27.45 -9.36 0.36
CA ASP A 133 28.79 -9.23 -0.22
C ASP A 133 29.17 -7.78 -0.57
N GLY A 134 28.25 -6.83 -0.38
CA GLY A 134 28.42 -5.42 -0.71
C GLY A 134 28.46 -5.13 -2.21
N ALA A 135 28.17 -6.12 -3.07
CA ALA A 135 28.27 -5.96 -4.52
C ALA A 135 27.09 -5.22 -5.13
N SER A 136 25.92 -5.25 -4.48
CA SER A 136 24.70 -4.60 -4.98
C SER A 136 24.16 -3.62 -3.95
N TYR A 137 23.83 -2.42 -4.40
CA TYR A 137 23.14 -1.38 -3.65
C TYR A 137 21.84 -1.02 -4.36
N HIS A 138 20.74 -0.94 -3.63
CA HIS A 138 19.45 -0.53 -4.17
C HIS A 138 18.76 0.43 -3.21
N GLN A 139 18.33 1.58 -3.72
CA GLN A 139 17.55 2.54 -2.96
C GLN A 139 16.20 2.78 -3.61
N ILE A 140 15.17 2.87 -2.78
CA ILE A 140 13.83 3.27 -3.20
C ILE A 140 13.40 4.51 -2.40
N ARG A 141 12.83 5.49 -3.11
CA ARG A 141 12.17 6.66 -2.53
C ARG A 141 10.74 6.67 -3.02
N LEU A 142 9.79 6.50 -2.11
CA LEU A 142 8.40 6.22 -2.44
C LEU A 142 7.46 7.15 -1.70
N ASP A 143 6.43 7.59 -2.41
CA ASP A 143 5.29 8.35 -1.89
C ASP A 143 4.01 7.54 -2.09
N LEU A 144 3.11 7.61 -1.11
CA LEU A 144 1.81 6.97 -1.16
C LEU A 144 0.96 7.64 -2.23
N ASN A 145 0.54 6.85 -3.21
CA ASN A 145 -0.35 7.30 -4.27
C ASN A 145 -1.80 7.38 -3.74
N LEU A 146 -2.15 8.57 -3.26
CA LEU A 146 -3.50 8.88 -2.76
C LEU A 146 -4.56 8.99 -3.88
N LEU A 147 -4.18 9.02 -5.16
CA LEU A 147 -5.15 9.17 -6.27
C LEU A 147 -6.07 7.95 -6.42
N HIS A 148 -5.66 6.77 -5.93
CA HIS A 148 -6.48 5.56 -5.90
C HIS A 148 -7.31 5.38 -4.62
N LEU A 149 -7.14 6.25 -3.61
CA LEU A 149 -7.88 6.19 -2.33
C LEU A 149 -9.21 6.97 -2.37
N PHE A 150 -9.51 7.67 -3.46
CA PHE A 150 -10.84 8.23 -3.66
C PHE A 150 -11.73 7.14 -4.24
N GLU A 151 -12.71 6.67 -3.47
CA GLU A 151 -13.88 6.02 -4.02
C GLU A 151 -14.53 7.01 -5.01
N ILE A 152 -14.23 6.83 -6.30
CA ILE A 152 -14.86 7.53 -7.43
C ILE A 152 -16.27 7.01 -7.69
N THR A 153 -16.98 6.56 -6.65
CA THR A 153 -18.43 6.40 -6.70
C THR A 153 -19.02 7.81 -6.79
N PRO A 154 -19.65 8.17 -7.91
CA PRO A 154 -20.20 9.51 -8.06
C PRO A 154 -21.27 9.73 -6.99
N GLU A 155 -21.08 10.72 -6.11
CA GLU A 155 -22.10 11.14 -5.14
C GLU A 155 -23.40 11.58 -5.82
N ARG A 156 -23.30 11.98 -7.11
CA ARG A 156 -24.45 12.38 -7.93
C ARG A 156 -24.21 12.05 -9.40
N VAL A 157 -25.17 11.36 -10.00
CA VAL A 157 -25.25 11.16 -11.46
C VAL A 157 -26.36 12.05 -12.00
N ASN A 158 -26.03 12.92 -12.96
CA ASN A 158 -27.02 13.73 -13.68
C ASN A 158 -27.12 13.20 -15.11
N LEU A 159 -28.31 12.79 -15.51
CA LEU A 159 -28.61 12.44 -16.90
C LEU A 159 -29.30 13.63 -17.56
N SER A 160 -28.84 14.03 -18.73
CA SER A 160 -29.49 15.05 -19.56
C SER A 160 -30.20 14.39 -20.74
N GLN A 161 -31.26 15.03 -21.24
CA GLN A 161 -31.94 14.56 -22.44
C GLN A 161 -30.98 14.68 -23.63
N ASN A 162 -30.58 13.54 -24.20
CA ASN A 162 -30.09 13.54 -25.57
C ASN A 162 -31.29 13.87 -26.47
N TYR A 163 -31.09 14.83 -27.39
CA TYR A 163 -31.99 15.33 -28.44
C TYR A 163 -33.26 14.49 -28.65
N PRO A 164 -34.48 15.07 -28.70
CA PRO A 164 -35.73 14.32 -28.61
C PRO A 164 -35.77 13.22 -29.67
N ASN A 165 -35.57 11.98 -29.22
CA ASN A 165 -35.66 10.79 -30.04
C ASN A 165 -37.12 10.30 -29.97
N PRO A 166 -37.93 10.50 -31.03
CA PRO A 166 -39.34 10.13 -31.02
C PRO A 166 -39.57 8.61 -31.03
N PHE A 167 -38.50 7.80 -31.16
CA PHE A 167 -38.58 6.35 -31.24
C PHE A 167 -38.36 5.63 -29.90
N ASN A 168 -38.08 6.37 -28.81
CA ASN A 168 -37.94 5.77 -27.48
C ASN A 168 -38.73 6.57 -26.43
N PRO A 169 -40.08 6.42 -26.37
CA PRO A 169 -40.95 7.20 -25.48
C PRO A 169 -40.79 6.85 -23.99
N SER A 170 -40.02 5.82 -23.65
CA SER A 170 -39.75 5.39 -22.29
C SER A 170 -38.27 5.02 -22.14
N THR A 171 -37.60 5.60 -21.14
CA THR A 171 -36.24 5.23 -20.75
C THR A 171 -36.33 4.42 -19.46
N THR A 172 -35.70 3.24 -19.45
CA THR A 172 -35.53 2.44 -18.23
C THR A 172 -34.15 2.75 -17.64
N ILE A 173 -34.09 3.06 -16.35
CA ILE A 173 -32.84 3.30 -15.62
C ILE A 173 -32.73 2.20 -14.58
N ASP A 174 -31.78 1.28 -14.79
CA ASP A 174 -31.48 0.22 -13.82
C ASP A 174 -30.51 0.76 -12.77
N VAL A 175 -30.85 0.56 -11.50
CA VAL A 175 -30.02 0.98 -10.35
C VAL A 175 -29.65 -0.26 -9.56
N ILE A 176 -28.35 -0.49 -9.37
CA ILE A 176 -27.81 -1.56 -8.54
C ILE A 176 -27.24 -0.91 -7.29
N MET A 177 -27.63 -1.44 -6.12
CA MET A 177 -27.31 -0.90 -4.81
C MET A 177 -26.90 -2.03 -3.87
N GLU A 178 -25.95 -1.76 -2.98
CA GLU A 178 -25.51 -2.71 -1.96
C GLU A 178 -26.58 -2.94 -0.90
N GLU A 179 -26.52 -4.10 -0.24
CA GLU A 179 -27.45 -4.47 0.82
C GLU A 179 -27.35 -3.49 2.01
N ASN A 180 -28.49 -2.90 2.42
CA ASN A 180 -28.60 -1.85 3.44
C ASN A 180 -28.11 -0.44 3.04
N SER A 181 -27.87 -0.15 1.76
CA SER A 181 -27.57 1.21 1.30
C SER A 181 -28.83 2.09 1.15
N GLN A 182 -28.69 3.40 1.34
CA GLN A 182 -29.77 4.39 1.14
C GLN A 182 -29.45 5.29 -0.05
N GLY A 183 -30.39 5.40 -0.98
CA GLY A 183 -30.26 6.24 -2.18
C GLY A 183 -31.53 7.05 -2.45
N SER A 184 -31.40 8.15 -3.19
CA SER A 184 -32.53 8.98 -3.62
C SER A 184 -32.45 9.26 -5.11
N LEU A 185 -33.54 8.98 -5.83
CA LEU A 185 -33.70 9.36 -7.23
C LEU A 185 -34.60 10.60 -7.31
N ILE A 186 -34.01 11.72 -7.73
CA ILE A 186 -34.75 12.98 -7.92
C ILE A 186 -34.90 13.22 -9.42
N ILE A 187 -36.14 13.29 -9.89
CA ILE A 187 -36.50 13.53 -11.30
C ILE A 187 -36.96 14.98 -11.43
N TYR A 188 -36.34 15.72 -12.35
CA TYR A 188 -36.73 17.09 -12.70
C TYR A 188 -37.50 17.09 -14.03
N ASN A 189 -38.43 18.04 -14.19
CA ASN A 189 -39.10 18.34 -15.46
C ASN A 189 -38.33 19.39 -16.26
#